data_AF-A0A8H5DH91-F1
#
_entry.id   AF-A0A8H5DH91-F1
#
_cell.length_a   1.000
_cell.length_b   1.000
_cell.length_c   1.000
_cell.angle_alpha   90.00
_cell.angle_beta   90.00
_cell.angle_gamma   90.00
#
_symmetry.space_group_name_H-M   'P 1'
#
loop_
_entity.id
_entity.type
_entity.pdbx_description
1 polymer ?
#
loop_
_entity_poly.entity_id
_entity_poly.type
_entity_poly.pdbx_seq_one_letter_code
_entity_poly.pdbx_strand_id
1 'polypeptide(L)'
;IDKSLSWDDLAWIREASGGLPIVLKGVQTAEDVMVAARYGCEGVLLSNHGGRSLDGAQASILVLLELRKNCPEVFGQLEIYIDGGFERGSDILKAIALGATAVGIGRPFLYSLIHGQDGAEHLCHSESSQKDY
;
A
#
# COMPACT_ATOMS: atom_id res chain seq x y z
N ILE A 1 -12.18 6.67 -14.64
CA ILE A 1 -11.75 7.35 -13.39
C ILE A 1 -12.33 8.74 -13.46
N ASP A 2 -13.11 9.12 -12.45
CA ASP A 2 -13.56 10.51 -12.34
C ASP A 2 -12.35 11.41 -12.04
N LYS A 3 -12.16 12.45 -12.85
CA LYS A 3 -11.02 13.37 -12.73
C LYS A 3 -11.29 14.50 -11.75
N SER A 4 -12.53 14.66 -11.27
CA SER A 4 -12.87 15.65 -10.25
C SER A 4 -12.66 15.18 -8.81
N LEU A 5 -12.28 13.92 -8.60
CA LEU A 5 -12.04 13.40 -7.25
C LEU A 5 -10.97 14.24 -6.53
N SER A 6 -11.31 14.68 -5.33
CA SER A 6 -10.52 15.58 -4.49
C SER A 6 -10.56 15.13 -3.03
N TRP A 7 -9.78 15.81 -2.18
CA TRP A 7 -9.76 15.53 -0.75
C TRP A 7 -11.11 15.83 -0.07
N ASP A 8 -11.89 16.79 -0.58
CA ASP A 8 -13.19 17.17 -0.03
C ASP A 8 -14.23 16.05 -0.17
N ASP A 9 -14.05 15.16 -1.14
CA ASP A 9 -14.94 14.02 -1.37
C ASP A 9 -14.81 12.94 -0.29
N LEU A 10 -13.76 12.96 0.53
CA LEU A 10 -13.56 11.96 1.60
C LEU A 10 -14.68 11.97 2.63
N ALA A 11 -15.25 13.14 2.93
CA ALA A 11 -16.37 13.25 3.85
C ALA A 11 -17.61 12.52 3.29
N TRP A 12 -17.91 12.74 2.02
CA TRP A 12 -18.99 12.05 1.32
C TRP A 12 -18.72 10.54 1.20
N ILE A 13 -17.50 10.11 0.86
CA ILE A 13 -17.12 8.69 0.78
C ILE A 13 -17.35 8.00 2.13
N ARG A 14 -16.97 8.66 3.22
CA ARG A 14 -17.14 8.13 4.58
C ARG A 14 -18.60 7.98 4.96
N GLU A 15 -19.45 8.94 4.61
CA GLU A 15 -20.89 8.86 4.82
C GLU A 15 -21.50 7.74 3.98
N ALA A 16 -21.18 7.71 2.68
CA ALA A 16 -21.69 6.72 1.74
C ALA A 16 -21.26 5.29 2.07
N SER A 17 -20.10 5.11 2.71
CA SER A 17 -19.61 3.82 3.17
C SER A 17 -20.24 3.36 4.48
N GLY A 18 -21.06 4.19 5.14
CA GLY A 18 -21.61 3.89 6.47
C GLY A 18 -20.57 3.98 7.58
N GLY A 19 -19.52 4.79 7.41
CA GLY A 19 -18.46 4.99 8.39
C GLY A 19 -17.37 3.92 8.37
N LEU A 20 -17.21 3.18 7.27
CA LEU A 20 -16.10 2.23 7.13
C LEU A 20 -14.75 2.97 7.09
N PRO A 21 -13.67 2.33 7.58
CA PRO A 21 -12.31 2.84 7.45
C PRO A 21 -11.95 3.14 5.99
N ILE A 22 -11.30 4.28 5.78
CA ILE A 22 -10.83 4.73 4.48
C ILE A 22 -9.32 4.56 4.42
N VAL A 23 -8.87 3.77 3.44
CA VAL A 23 -7.47 3.63 3.07
C VAL A 23 -7.24 4.24 1.68
N LEU A 24 -6.40 5.27 1.61
CA LEU A 24 -6.09 5.93 0.34
C LEU A 24 -5.01 5.17 -0.44
N LYS A 25 -5.41 4.52 -1.53
CA LYS A 25 -4.49 3.80 -2.42
C LYS A 25 -3.96 4.70 -3.54
N GLY A 26 -2.65 4.64 -3.77
CA GLY A 26 -2.00 5.36 -4.86
C GLY A 26 -1.21 6.59 -4.42
N VAL A 27 -0.99 6.74 -3.11
CA VAL A 27 -0.19 7.83 -2.54
C VAL A 27 1.28 7.61 -2.90
N GLN A 28 1.96 8.66 -3.36
CA GLN A 28 3.31 8.57 -3.94
C GLN A 28 4.31 9.59 -3.37
N THR A 29 3.93 10.33 -2.32
CA THR A 29 4.76 11.36 -1.67
C THR A 29 4.50 11.38 -0.16
N ALA A 30 5.47 11.85 0.62
CA ALA A 30 5.29 12.07 2.05
C ALA A 30 4.25 13.16 2.36
N GLU A 31 4.19 14.19 1.53
CA GLU A 31 3.24 15.30 1.69
C GLU A 31 1.80 14.83 1.67
N ASP A 32 1.43 13.96 0.72
CA ASP A 32 0.07 13.45 0.59
C ASP A 32 -0.29 12.47 1.73
N VAL A 33 0.68 11.77 2.30
CA VAL A 33 0.46 10.96 3.52
C VAL A 33 0.10 11.85 4.71
N MET A 34 0.81 12.98 4.88
CA MET A 34 0.46 13.95 5.92
C MET A 34 -0.90 14.60 5.67
N VAL A 35 -1.28 14.83 4.41
CA VAL A 35 -2.64 15.30 4.07
C VAL A 35 -3.67 14.24 4.47
N ALA A 36 -3.46 12.97 4.11
CA ALA A 36 -4.34 11.87 4.48
C ALA A 36 -4.57 11.77 6.00
N ALA A 37 -3.50 11.94 6.78
CA ALA A 37 -3.59 11.99 8.25
C ALA A 37 -4.50 13.14 8.73
N ARG A 38 -4.36 14.35 8.16
CA ARG A 38 -5.18 15.51 8.52
C ARG A 38 -6.66 15.33 8.16
N TYR A 39 -6.96 14.61 7.08
CA TYR A 39 -8.32 14.26 6.70
C TYR A 39 -8.88 13.06 7.49
N GLY A 40 -8.12 12.51 8.43
CA GLY A 40 -8.56 11.41 9.29
C GLY A 40 -8.72 10.08 8.54
N CYS A 41 -7.93 9.85 7.49
CA CYS A 41 -7.88 8.53 6.86
C CYS A 41 -7.22 7.53 7.82
N GLU A 42 -7.77 6.32 7.89
CA GLU A 42 -7.27 5.24 8.74
C GLU A 42 -5.98 4.62 8.18
N GLY A 43 -5.75 4.74 6.88
CA GLY A 43 -4.50 4.30 6.28
C GLY A 43 -4.21 4.89 4.90
N VAL A 44 -3.02 4.60 4.40
CA VAL A 44 -2.61 4.84 3.02
C VAL A 44 -1.99 3.57 2.45
N LEU A 45 -2.07 3.41 1.14
CA LEU A 45 -1.35 2.38 0.40
C LEU A 45 -0.42 3.05 -0.60
N LEU A 46 0.88 3.03 -0.27
CA LEU A 46 1.96 3.55 -1.10
C LEU A 46 2.07 2.72 -2.38
N SER A 47 1.70 3.31 -3.52
CA SER A 47 1.55 2.57 -4.76
C SER A 47 1.61 3.49 -5.97
N ASN A 48 2.29 3.02 -7.02
CA ASN A 48 2.22 3.60 -8.37
C ASN A 48 1.37 2.71 -9.31
N HIS A 49 0.45 1.91 -8.75
CA HIS A 49 -0.34 0.90 -9.45
C HIS A 49 0.50 -0.20 -10.13
N GLY A 50 1.65 -0.54 -9.55
CA GLY A 50 2.57 -1.52 -10.13
C GLY A 50 3.18 -1.04 -11.45
N GLY A 51 3.47 0.26 -11.55
CA GLY A 51 4.07 0.90 -12.72
C GLY A 51 3.12 1.06 -13.92
N ARG A 52 1.80 1.14 -13.67
CA ARG A 52 0.78 1.16 -14.73
C ARG A 52 0.03 2.48 -14.88
N SER A 53 0.29 3.42 -13.99
CA SER A 53 -0.32 4.75 -14.03
C SER A 53 0.64 5.77 -14.64
N LEU A 54 1.48 6.42 -13.83
CA LEU A 54 2.45 7.41 -14.30
C LEU A 54 3.79 6.72 -14.58
N ASP A 55 4.23 6.74 -15.84
CA ASP A 55 5.57 6.26 -16.20
C ASP A 55 6.65 7.19 -15.63
N GLY A 56 7.78 6.61 -15.21
CA GLY A 56 8.84 7.32 -14.50
C GLY A 56 8.52 7.65 -13.03
N ALA A 57 7.37 7.23 -12.50
CA ALA A 57 7.08 7.33 -11.08
C ALA A 57 8.09 6.52 -10.25
N GLN A 58 8.45 7.04 -9.08
CA GLN A 58 9.38 6.38 -8.18
C GLN A 58 8.83 5.03 -7.68
N ALA A 59 9.74 4.14 -7.27
CA ALA A 59 9.37 2.92 -6.59
C ALA A 59 8.71 3.25 -5.23
N SER A 60 7.63 2.57 -4.89
CA SER A 60 6.86 2.80 -3.65
C SER A 60 7.72 2.69 -2.38
N ILE A 61 8.75 1.84 -2.39
CA ILE A 61 9.68 1.69 -1.26
C ILE A 61 10.48 2.97 -0.98
N LEU A 62 10.73 3.80 -2.00
CA LEU A 62 11.41 5.08 -1.82
C LEU A 62 10.52 6.09 -1.07
N VAL A 63 9.21 6.04 -1.29
CA VAL A 63 8.23 6.83 -0.52
C VAL A 63 8.22 6.38 0.93
N LEU A 64 8.27 5.07 1.20
CA LEU A 64 8.35 4.56 2.57
C LEU A 64 9.62 5.03 3.30
N LEU A 65 10.76 5.06 2.60
CA LEU A 65 12.01 5.61 3.13
C LEU A 65 11.90 7.12 3.38
N GLU A 66 11.22 7.84 2.49
CA GLU A 66 10.94 9.27 2.66
C GLU A 66 10.11 9.52 3.93
N LEU A 67 9.04 8.75 4.16
CA LEU A 67 8.23 8.84 5.38
C LEU A 67 9.10 8.64 6.63
N ARG A 68 9.91 7.57 6.64
CA ARG A 68 10.79 7.27 7.78
C ARG A 68 11.78 8.38 8.08
N LYS A 69 12.28 9.05 7.05
CA LYS A 69 13.27 10.11 7.18
C LYS A 69 12.64 11.45 7.57
N ASN A 70 11.53 11.81 6.93
CA ASN A 70 11.02 13.18 6.93
C ASN A 70 9.79 13.40 7.81
N CYS A 71 8.95 12.38 8.01
CA CYS A 71 7.71 12.48 8.81
C CYS A 71 7.42 11.18 9.60
N PRO A 72 8.35 10.72 10.46
CA PRO A 72 8.19 9.45 11.19
C PRO A 72 6.99 9.40 12.14
N GLU A 73 6.37 10.53 12.46
CA GLU A 73 5.14 10.63 13.25
C GLU A 73 3.92 10.00 12.57
N VAL A 74 3.89 9.89 11.24
CA VAL A 74 2.73 9.35 10.51
C VAL A 74 2.49 7.87 10.81
N PHE A 75 3.55 7.13 11.17
CA PHE A 75 3.48 5.71 11.55
C PHE A 75 2.69 5.48 12.85
N GLY A 76 2.50 6.52 13.66
CA GLY A 76 1.64 6.47 14.85
C GLY A 76 0.23 7.03 14.62
N GLN A 77 -0.07 7.56 13.43
CA GLN A 77 -1.33 8.24 13.12
C GLN A 77 -2.23 7.42 12.19
N LEU A 78 -1.64 6.64 11.28
CA LEU A 78 -2.36 5.85 10.30
C LEU A 78 -1.62 4.57 9.92
N GLU A 79 -2.32 3.60 9.37
CA GLU A 79 -1.72 2.37 8.84
C GLU A 79 -1.05 2.63 7.50
N ILE A 80 0.19 2.15 7.34
CA ILE A 80 0.98 2.34 6.12
C ILE A 80 1.08 1.01 5.36
N TYR A 81 0.26 0.86 4.34
CA TYR A 81 0.34 -0.25 3.40
C TYR A 81 1.24 0.10 2.22
N ILE A 82 1.79 -0.91 1.54
CA ILE A 82 2.66 -0.71 0.37
C ILE A 82 2.50 -1.84 -0.64
N ASP A 83 2.51 -1.54 -1.94
CA ASP A 83 2.57 -2.54 -3.02
C ASP A 83 3.62 -2.18 -4.08
N GLY A 84 3.82 -3.08 -5.05
CA GLY A 84 4.61 -2.81 -6.25
C GLY A 84 5.99 -3.46 -6.25
N GLY A 85 6.15 -4.53 -7.02
CA GLY A 85 7.45 -5.16 -7.28
C GLY A 85 7.99 -6.07 -6.17
N PHE A 86 7.21 -6.35 -5.12
CA PHE A 86 7.56 -7.34 -4.09
C PHE A 86 7.34 -8.76 -4.64
N GLU A 87 8.42 -9.56 -4.67
CA GLU A 87 8.42 -10.92 -5.23
C GLU A 87 9.06 -11.95 -4.29
N ARG A 88 9.61 -11.53 -3.15
CA ARG A 88 10.29 -12.40 -2.18
C ARG A 88 9.94 -11.99 -0.76
N GLY A 89 9.98 -12.95 0.16
CA GLY A 89 9.78 -12.71 1.59
C GLY A 89 10.79 -11.72 2.17
N SER A 90 12.03 -11.69 1.67
CA SER A 90 13.02 -10.71 2.11
C SER A 90 12.70 -9.27 1.70
N ASP A 91 11.98 -9.05 0.59
CA ASP A 91 11.51 -7.72 0.21
C ASP A 91 10.37 -7.28 1.13
N ILE A 92 9.47 -8.22 1.46
CA ILE A 92 8.40 -7.99 2.43
C ILE A 92 9.00 -7.64 3.78
N LEU A 93 9.99 -8.41 4.26
CA LEU A 93 10.64 -8.18 5.55
C LEU A 93 11.29 -6.78 5.62
N LYS A 94 11.94 -6.32 4.55
CA LYS A 94 12.50 -4.96 4.49
C LYS A 94 11.41 -3.89 4.64
N ALA A 95 10.27 -4.03 3.96
CA ALA A 95 9.18 -3.07 4.07
C ALA A 95 8.56 -3.05 5.48
N ILE A 96 8.36 -4.22 6.09
CA ILE A 96 7.87 -4.32 7.48
C ILE A 96 8.88 -3.71 8.46
N ALA A 97 10.17 -3.99 8.31
CA ALA A 97 11.23 -3.39 9.13
C ALA A 97 11.28 -1.85 8.99
N LEU A 98 10.94 -1.33 7.80
CA LEU A 98 10.77 0.09 7.53
C LEU A 98 9.42 0.66 8.00
N GLY A 99 8.58 -0.11 8.69
CA GLY A 99 7.34 0.36 9.31
C GLY A 99 6.07 0.22 8.49
N ALA A 100 6.09 -0.49 7.35
CA ALA A 100 4.85 -0.85 6.69
C ALA A 100 4.00 -1.79 7.57
N THR A 101 2.70 -1.55 7.64
CA THR A 101 1.70 -2.39 8.31
C THR A 101 1.54 -3.72 7.55
N ALA A 102 1.41 -3.68 6.22
CA ALA A 102 1.40 -4.86 5.38
C ALA A 102 1.85 -4.56 3.95
N VAL A 103 2.23 -5.61 3.22
CA VAL A 103 2.70 -5.55 1.83
C VAL A 103 1.69 -6.24 0.92
N GLY A 104 1.19 -5.50 -0.07
CA GLY A 104 0.28 -6.00 -1.10
C GLY A 104 1.01 -6.67 -2.26
N ILE A 105 0.49 -7.82 -2.69
CA ILE A 105 1.02 -8.60 -3.81
C ILE A 105 -0.05 -8.66 -4.91
N GLY A 106 0.30 -8.20 -6.11
CA GLY A 106 -0.62 -8.12 -7.26
C GLY A 106 -0.40 -9.22 -8.28
N ARG A 107 0.49 -8.96 -9.26
CA ARG A 107 0.77 -9.86 -10.40
C ARG A 107 1.10 -11.31 -9.99
N PRO A 108 1.91 -11.58 -8.95
CA PRO A 108 2.19 -12.96 -8.55
C PRO A 108 0.92 -13.77 -8.22
N PHE A 109 -0.06 -13.18 -7.52
CA PHE A 109 -1.35 -13.84 -7.29
C PHE A 109 -2.12 -14.06 -8.58
N LEU A 110 -2.17 -13.06 -9.48
CA LEU A 110 -2.84 -13.22 -10.77
C LEU A 110 -2.23 -14.38 -11.59
N TYR A 111 -0.92 -14.54 -11.56
CA TYR A 111 -0.23 -15.61 -12.27
C TYR A 111 -0.46 -16.97 -11.63
N SER A 112 -0.54 -17.06 -10.29
CA SER A 112 -0.77 -18.33 -9.63
C SER A 112 -2.16 -18.91 -9.90
N LEU A 113 -3.14 -18.06 -10.25
CA LEU A 113 -4.50 -18.49 -10.63
C LEU A 113 -4.56 -19.39 -11.87
N ILE A 114 -3.49 -19.53 -12.66
CA ILE A 114 -3.42 -20.57 -13.70
C ILE A 114 -3.53 -21.98 -13.12
N HIS A 115 -3.22 -22.13 -11.83
CA HIS A 115 -3.38 -23.36 -11.05
C HIS A 115 -4.61 -23.31 -10.12
N GLY A 116 -5.53 -22.36 -10.34
CA GLY A 116 -6.73 -22.19 -9.52
C GLY A 116 -6.43 -21.77 -8.08
N GLN A 117 -7.29 -22.18 -7.16
CA GLN A 117 -7.15 -21.90 -5.72
C GLN A 117 -5.84 -22.43 -5.15
N ASP A 118 -5.44 -23.66 -5.52
CA ASP A 118 -4.22 -24.30 -5.05
C ASP A 118 -2.97 -23.47 -5.36
N GLY A 119 -2.94 -22.80 -6.52
CA GLY A 119 -1.85 -21.89 -6.88
C GLY A 119 -1.80 -20.66 -5.98
N ALA A 120 -2.96 -20.06 -5.67
CA ALA A 120 -3.04 -18.92 -4.77
C ALA A 120 -2.64 -19.30 -3.34
N GLU A 121 -3.07 -20.45 -2.84
CA GLU A 121 -2.69 -20.98 -1.52
C GLU A 121 -1.18 -21.28 -1.46
N HIS A 122 -0.63 -21.92 -2.50
CA HIS A 122 0.80 -22.19 -2.57
C HIS A 122 1.63 -20.91 -2.45
N LEU A 123 1.25 -19.84 -3.17
CA LEU A 123 1.92 -18.55 -3.09
C LEU A 123 1.82 -17.93 -1.68
N CYS A 124 0.64 -17.98 -1.04
CA CYS A 124 0.48 -17.53 0.35
C CYS A 124 1.45 -18.23 1.29
N HIS A 125 1.58 -19.55 1.16
CA HIS A 125 2.47 -20.36 2.00
C HIS A 125 3.95 -20.08 1.71
N SER A 126 4.35 -19.99 0.44
CA SER A 126 5.74 -19.73 0.08
C SER A 126 6.24 -18.39 0.58
N GLU A 127 5.41 -17.34 0.52
CA GLU A 127 5.76 -16.01 1.02
C GLU A 127 5.76 -15.94 2.55
N SER A 128 4.96 -16.77 3.22
CA SER A 128 4.94 -16.85 4.68
C SER A 128 6.17 -17.56 5.22
N SER A 129 6.55 -18.71 4.63
CA SER A 129 7.72 -19.48 5.06
C SER A 129 9.06 -18.77 4.84
N GLN A 130 9.12 -17.80 3.91
CA GLN A 130 10.32 -16.97 3.70
C GLN A 130 10.50 -15.88 4.76
N LYS A 131 9.50 -15.58 5.59
CA LYS A 131 9.62 -14.61 6.70
C LYS A 131 10.16 -15.23 7.99
N ASP A 132 10.15 -16.56 8.09
CA ASP A 132 10.50 -17.30 9.30
C ASP A 132 12.01 -17.63 9.42
N TYR A 133 12.84 -17.07 8.54
CA TYR A 133 14.31 -17.16 8.55
C TYR A 133 14.94 -15.81 8.89
#